data_AF-A0A1E8FFY8-F1
#
_entry.id   AF-A0A1E8FFY8-F1
#
_cell.length_a   1.000
_cell.length_b   1.000
_cell.length_c   1.000
_cell.angle_alpha   90.00
_cell.angle_beta   90.00
_cell.angle_gamma   90.00
#
_symmetry.space_group_name_H-M   'P 1'
#
loop_
_entity.id
_entity.type
_entity.pdbx_description
1 polymer ?
#
loop_
_entity_poly.entity_id
_entity_poly.type
_entity_poly.pdbx_seq_one_letter_code
_entity_poly.pdbx_strand_id
1 'polypeptide(L)'
;MSFINRIKKPLLVAVCCSFTAGAMAGTQVASETFHLKTSFKDVNGVREIEQGNYVEGIARTKAALARTTVGVSRLPLLNNLCVAYVAMGDLESAKAPCDEAVEVSNNDVFALNNRAVMHCLADNTPACIADLTQANDRKTKQRIVAQNLELAKSRDLLTKN
;
A
#
# COMPACT_ATOMS: atom_id res chain seq x y z
N MET A 1 12.09 -8.02 -12.42
CA MET A 1 11.46 -8.51 -11.17
C MET A 1 10.75 -7.34 -10.52
N SER A 2 9.47 -7.46 -10.15
CA SER A 2 8.75 -6.40 -9.40
C SER A 2 8.98 -6.59 -7.90
N PHE A 3 9.45 -5.56 -7.20
CA PHE A 3 9.69 -5.59 -5.76
C PHE A 3 8.40 -5.35 -4.96
N ILE A 4 8.24 -6.07 -3.82
CA ILE A 4 7.15 -5.88 -2.87
C ILE A 4 7.67 -5.02 -1.74
N ASN A 5 7.14 -3.80 -1.62
CA ASN A 5 7.50 -2.93 -0.51
C ASN A 5 6.63 -3.21 0.71
N ARG A 6 7.24 -3.22 1.90
CA ARG A 6 6.65 -3.67 3.17
C ARG A 6 6.65 -2.51 4.15
N ILE A 7 5.47 -1.99 4.50
CA ILE A 7 5.35 -0.90 5.47
C ILE A 7 4.89 -1.48 6.80
N LYS A 8 5.67 -1.22 7.85
CA LYS A 8 5.35 -1.63 9.22
C LYS A 8 4.62 -0.50 9.94
N LYS A 9 3.39 -0.72 10.37
CA LYS A 9 2.80 0.02 11.49
C LYS A 9 2.83 -0.88 12.72
N PRO A 10 3.43 -0.49 13.85
CA PRO A 10 3.37 -1.29 15.06
C PRO A 10 1.95 -1.24 15.64
N LEU A 11 1.25 -2.38 15.66
CA LEU A 11 0.04 -2.56 16.45
C LEU A 11 0.47 -3.11 17.83
N LEU A 12 0.19 -2.35 18.89
CA LEU A 12 0.37 -2.82 20.26
C LEU A 12 -0.81 -3.73 20.63
N VAL A 13 -0.62 -5.04 20.50
CA VAL A 13 -1.58 -6.02 21.03
C VAL A 13 -1.18 -6.37 22.47
N ALA A 14 -1.92 -5.87 23.45
CA ALA A 14 -1.80 -6.30 24.83
C ALA A 14 -2.56 -7.62 25.00
N VAL A 15 -1.87 -8.75 24.88
CA VAL A 15 -2.44 -10.06 25.19
C VAL A 15 -2.40 -10.25 26.71
N CYS A 16 -3.53 -10.03 27.39
CA CYS A 16 -3.72 -10.43 28.78
C CYS A 16 -3.95 -11.95 28.86
N CYS A 17 -2.88 -12.73 28.83
CA CYS A 17 -2.94 -14.14 29.22
C CYS A 17 -2.97 -14.22 30.75
N SER A 18 -4.14 -14.51 31.32
CA SER A 18 -4.29 -14.96 32.71
C SER A 18 -3.76 -16.39 32.84
N PHE A 19 -2.44 -16.52 33.04
CA PHE A 19 -1.83 -17.75 33.52
C PHE A 19 -0.91 -17.45 34.70
N THR A 20 -1.07 -18.23 35.75
CA THR A 20 -0.42 -18.11 37.04
C THR A 20 1.10 -18.26 36.95
N ALA A 21 1.81 -17.35 37.63
CA ALA A 21 3.22 -17.37 38.02
C ALA A 21 4.27 -17.35 36.90
N GLY A 22 4.93 -16.19 36.75
CA GLY A 22 6.22 -16.05 36.05
C GLY A 22 6.20 -15.35 34.69
N ALA A 23 5.46 -14.25 34.53
CA ALA A 23 5.36 -13.54 33.25
C ALA A 23 6.52 -12.56 33.03
N MET A 24 7.49 -12.93 32.21
CA MET A 24 8.12 -11.94 31.31
C MET A 24 7.10 -11.67 30.21
N ALA A 25 6.32 -10.60 30.36
CA ALA A 25 5.43 -10.11 29.33
C ALA A 25 6.26 -9.65 28.11
N GLY A 26 6.60 -10.59 27.24
CA GLY A 26 7.08 -10.26 25.90
C GLY A 26 5.88 -9.84 25.07
N THR A 27 5.71 -8.53 24.87
CA THR A 27 4.83 -8.00 23.83
C THR A 27 5.29 -8.55 22.48
N GLN A 28 4.64 -9.59 21.96
CA GLN A 28 4.80 -9.98 20.57
C GLN A 28 4.11 -8.91 19.73
N VAL A 29 4.87 -7.91 19.29
CA VAL A 29 4.46 -6.99 18.23
C VAL A 29 4.36 -7.82 16.96
N ALA A 30 3.15 -8.32 16.64
CA ALA A 30 2.86 -8.81 15.30
C ALA A 30 3.06 -7.62 14.36
N SER A 31 4.16 -7.62 13.60
CA SER A 31 4.46 -6.59 12.61
C SER A 31 3.50 -6.75 11.43
N GLU A 32 2.28 -6.23 11.59
CA GLU A 32 1.31 -6.10 10.53
C GLU A 32 1.91 -5.30 9.37
N THR A 33 2.05 -5.96 8.22
CA THR A 33 2.80 -5.39 7.09
C THR A 33 1.92 -5.37 5.86
N PHE A 34 1.42 -4.19 5.51
CA PHE A 34 0.76 -4.00 4.23
C PHE A 34 1.76 -4.09 3.08
N HIS A 35 1.31 -4.69 1.98
CA HIS A 35 2.10 -4.93 0.79
C HIS A 35 1.76 -3.93 -0.32
N LEU A 36 2.75 -3.16 -0.76
CA LEU A 36 2.67 -2.32 -1.94
C LEU A 36 3.32 -3.00 -3.14
N LYS A 37 2.92 -2.60 -4.35
CA LYS A 37 3.54 -3.08 -5.59
C LYS A 37 3.70 -1.98 -6.64
N THR A 38 4.93 -1.80 -7.11
CA THR A 38 5.27 -0.98 -8.27
C THR A 38 4.65 -1.54 -9.56
N SER A 39 4.55 -0.69 -10.59
CA SER A 39 4.10 -1.11 -11.92
C SER A 39 5.08 -2.12 -12.54
N PHE A 40 4.59 -3.08 -13.32
CA PHE A 40 5.47 -4.00 -14.08
C PHE A 40 6.26 -3.33 -15.20
N LYS A 41 5.80 -2.19 -15.70
CA LYS A 41 6.46 -1.47 -16.77
C LYS A 41 7.68 -0.74 -16.20
N ASP A 42 8.83 -0.92 -16.84
CA ASP A 42 10.01 -0.13 -16.54
C ASP A 42 9.79 1.31 -17.02
N VAL A 43 9.73 2.24 -16.07
CA VAL A 43 9.50 3.67 -16.28
C VAL A 43 10.43 4.48 -15.39
N ASN A 44 10.76 5.70 -15.80
CA ASN A 44 11.69 6.55 -15.08
C ASN A 44 11.39 6.63 -13.58
N GLY A 45 12.39 6.34 -12.75
CA GLY A 45 12.31 6.38 -11.29
C GLY A 45 11.90 5.06 -10.62
N VAL A 46 11.38 4.06 -11.35
CA VAL A 46 10.90 2.81 -10.74
C VAL A 46 12.03 2.03 -10.05
N ARG A 47 13.22 1.97 -10.65
CA ARG A 47 14.35 1.20 -10.12
C ARG A 47 14.84 1.79 -8.80
N GLU A 48 14.90 3.11 -8.73
CA GLU A 48 15.25 3.86 -7.53
C GLU A 48 14.20 3.64 -6.43
N ILE A 49 12.90 3.66 -6.76
CA ILE A 49 11.82 3.37 -5.81
C ILE A 49 11.92 1.94 -5.28
N GLU A 50 12.18 0.96 -6.14
CA GLU A 50 12.33 -0.44 -5.73
C GLU A 50 13.57 -0.68 -4.85
N GLN A 51 14.61 0.14 -4.99
CA GLN A 51 15.80 0.13 -4.15
C GLN A 51 15.63 0.90 -2.83
N GLY A 52 14.50 1.58 -2.63
CA GLY A 52 14.27 2.44 -1.46
C GLY A 52 14.84 3.86 -1.60
N ASN A 53 15.43 4.21 -2.75
CA ASN A 53 15.91 5.55 -3.06
C ASN A 53 14.74 6.47 -3.48
N TYR A 54 13.78 6.67 -2.57
CA TYR A 54 12.50 7.30 -2.88
C TYR A 54 12.63 8.74 -3.37
N VAL A 55 13.52 9.54 -2.79
CA VAL A 55 13.69 10.96 -3.18
C VAL A 55 14.08 11.09 -4.65
N GLU A 56 15.10 10.33 -5.07
CA GLU A 56 15.54 10.34 -6.47
C GLU A 56 14.48 9.72 -7.40
N GLY A 57 13.90 8.60 -6.99
CA GLY A 57 12.85 7.92 -7.75
C GLY A 57 11.64 8.82 -8.00
N ILE A 58 11.14 9.48 -6.96
CA ILE A 58 10.02 10.45 -7.04
C ILE A 58 10.37 11.59 -8.00
N ALA A 59 11.56 12.18 -7.88
CA ALA A 59 11.98 13.27 -8.76
C ALA A 59 11.97 12.84 -10.24
N ARG A 60 12.55 11.68 -10.55
CA ARG A 60 12.59 11.11 -11.91
C ARG A 60 11.20 10.77 -12.43
N THR A 61 10.36 10.14 -11.61
CA THR A 61 9.00 9.76 -11.98
C THR A 61 8.12 10.99 -12.22
N LYS A 62 8.20 12.04 -11.37
CA LYS A 62 7.49 13.31 -11.59
C LYS A 62 7.92 13.99 -12.89
N ALA A 63 9.22 14.05 -13.17
CA ALA A 63 9.74 14.65 -14.40
C ALA A 63 9.27 13.91 -15.66
N ALA A 64 9.04 12.60 -15.58
CA ALA A 64 8.48 11.80 -16.68
C ALA A 64 6.95 11.98 -16.80
N LEU A 65 6.26 12.03 -15.66
CA LEU A 65 4.80 12.24 -15.63
C LEU A 65 4.41 13.59 -16.22
N ALA A 66 5.20 14.64 -15.96
CA ALA A 66 4.99 15.98 -16.54
C ALA A 66 5.05 16.00 -18.07
N ARG A 67 5.74 15.04 -18.70
CA ARG A 67 5.86 14.89 -20.15
C ARG A 67 4.89 13.87 -20.74
N THR A 68 4.12 13.17 -19.91
CA THR A 68 3.23 12.08 -20.33
C THR A 68 1.78 12.56 -20.35
N THR A 69 1.23 12.76 -21.55
CA THR A 69 -0.12 13.31 -21.76
C THR A 69 -1.20 12.24 -21.95
N VAL A 70 -0.82 11.03 -22.40
CA VAL A 70 -1.76 9.94 -22.65
C VAL A 70 -2.12 9.23 -21.34
N GLY A 71 -3.40 9.29 -20.93
CA GLY A 71 -3.93 8.75 -19.67
C GLY A 71 -3.42 7.36 -19.30
N VAL A 72 -3.61 6.37 -20.18
CA VAL A 72 -3.17 4.98 -19.93
C VAL A 72 -1.64 4.83 -19.78
N SER A 73 -0.86 5.75 -20.37
CA SER A 73 0.61 5.75 -20.23
C SER A 73 1.09 6.42 -18.95
N ARG A 74 0.21 7.19 -18.27
CA ARG A 74 0.49 7.80 -16.97
C ARG A 74 0.38 6.79 -15.83
N LEU A 75 -0.45 5.76 -15.99
CA LEU A 75 -0.72 4.76 -14.95
C LEU A 75 0.55 4.21 -14.27
N PRO A 76 1.57 3.71 -14.99
CA PRO A 76 2.77 3.18 -14.33
C PRO A 76 3.49 4.22 -13.47
N LEU A 77 3.56 5.47 -13.94
CA LEU A 77 4.22 6.58 -13.24
C LEU A 77 3.43 6.98 -11.98
N LEU A 78 2.10 7.12 -12.11
CA LEU A 78 1.21 7.44 -11.00
C LEU A 78 1.24 6.35 -9.93
N ASN A 79 1.17 5.08 -10.35
CA ASN A 79 1.24 3.94 -9.44
C ASN A 79 2.58 3.90 -8.67
N ASN A 80 3.71 4.20 -9.34
CA ASN A 80 5.01 4.23 -8.68
C ASN A 80 5.15 5.43 -7.73
N LEU A 81 4.61 6.61 -8.07
CA LEU A 81 4.56 7.74 -7.14
C LEU A 81 3.72 7.43 -5.90
N CYS A 82 2.54 6.84 -6.09
CA CYS A 82 1.70 6.35 -4.99
C CYS A 82 2.50 5.43 -4.08
N VAL A 83 3.16 4.40 -4.62
CA VAL A 83 4.01 3.48 -3.83
C VAL A 83 5.11 4.22 -3.09
N ALA A 84 5.83 5.13 -3.74
CA ALA A 84 6.96 5.83 -3.14
C ALA A 84 6.54 6.74 -1.97
N TYR A 85 5.48 7.54 -2.14
CA TYR A 85 4.99 8.41 -1.07
C TYR A 85 4.42 7.61 0.11
N VAL A 86 3.63 6.57 -0.17
CA VAL A 86 3.07 5.70 0.88
C VAL A 86 4.20 5.00 1.65
N ALA A 87 5.26 4.55 0.96
CA ALA A 87 6.44 3.95 1.57
C ALA A 87 7.20 4.90 2.50
N MET A 88 7.25 6.18 2.18
CA MET A 88 7.84 7.21 3.04
C MET A 88 6.92 7.63 4.19
N GLY A 89 5.67 7.17 4.21
CA GLY A 89 4.65 7.65 5.15
C GLY A 89 4.07 9.02 4.81
N ASP A 90 4.40 9.59 3.66
CA ASP A 90 3.86 10.87 3.17
C ASP A 90 2.50 10.63 2.50
N LEU A 91 1.49 10.37 3.32
CA LEU A 91 0.14 10.00 2.85
C LEU A 91 -0.59 11.17 2.16
N GLU A 92 -0.27 12.41 2.56
CA GLU A 92 -0.83 13.61 1.96
C GLU A 92 -0.37 13.73 0.49
N SER A 93 0.94 13.59 0.23
CA SER A 93 1.46 13.60 -1.14
C SER A 93 1.06 12.35 -1.94
N ALA A 94 0.81 11.23 -1.28
CA ALA A 94 0.36 9.99 -1.93
C ALA A 94 -1.05 10.10 -2.51
N LYS A 95 -1.94 10.89 -1.89
CA LYS A 95 -3.36 10.92 -2.23
C LYS A 95 -3.62 11.16 -3.72
N ALA A 96 -3.09 12.26 -4.27
CA ALA A 96 -3.32 12.62 -5.66
C ALA A 96 -2.85 11.54 -6.67
N PRO A 97 -1.60 11.04 -6.63
CA PRO A 97 -1.17 10.00 -7.56
C PRO A 97 -1.87 8.65 -7.35
N CYS A 98 -2.26 8.29 -6.12
CA CYS A 98 -3.02 7.07 -5.88
C CYS A 98 -4.46 7.16 -6.46
N ASP A 99 -5.13 8.29 -6.25
CA ASP A 99 -6.48 8.54 -6.78
C ASP A 99 -6.46 8.54 -8.32
N GLU A 100 -5.56 9.32 -8.93
CA GLU A 100 -5.45 9.42 -10.39
C GLU A 100 -5.07 8.05 -11.01
N ALA A 101 -4.23 7.25 -10.35
CA ALA A 101 -3.87 5.91 -10.84
C ALA A 101 -5.10 4.99 -10.97
N VAL A 102 -6.02 5.03 -10.00
CA VAL A 102 -7.26 4.24 -10.05
C VAL A 102 -8.18 4.75 -11.17
N GLU A 103 -8.31 6.06 -11.31
CA GLU A 103 -9.14 6.70 -12.34
C GLU A 103 -8.68 6.35 -13.77
N VAL A 104 -7.39 6.53 -14.08
CA VAL A 104 -6.89 6.32 -15.46
C VAL A 104 -6.75 4.85 -15.85
N SER A 105 -6.77 3.94 -14.87
CA SER A 105 -6.53 2.51 -15.09
C SER A 105 -7.78 1.67 -15.30
N ASN A 106 -8.97 2.29 -15.20
CA ASN A 106 -10.22 1.56 -15.09
C ASN A 106 -10.13 0.46 -13.99
N ASN A 107 -9.70 0.90 -12.80
CA ASN A 107 -9.61 0.10 -11.58
C ASN A 107 -8.54 -1.02 -11.58
N ASP A 108 -7.36 -0.81 -12.17
CA ASP A 108 -6.27 -1.81 -12.15
C ASP A 108 -6.03 -2.38 -10.73
N VAL A 109 -5.75 -3.69 -10.66
CA VAL A 109 -5.65 -4.42 -9.39
C VAL A 109 -4.57 -3.84 -8.48
N PHE A 110 -3.45 -3.35 -9.03
CA PHE A 110 -2.36 -2.80 -8.24
C PHE A 110 -2.61 -1.34 -7.86
N ALA A 111 -3.23 -0.56 -8.75
CA ALA A 111 -3.65 0.80 -8.41
C ALA A 111 -4.63 0.80 -7.21
N LEU A 112 -5.66 -0.05 -7.26
CA LEU A 112 -6.59 -0.22 -6.15
C LEU A 112 -5.89 -0.71 -4.88
N ASN A 113 -5.02 -1.73 -4.97
CA ASN A 113 -4.26 -2.22 -3.83
C ASN A 113 -3.45 -1.11 -3.15
N ASN A 114 -2.72 -0.32 -3.94
CA ASN A 114 -1.81 0.68 -3.40
C ASN A 114 -2.57 1.85 -2.77
N ARG A 115 -3.67 2.31 -3.39
CA ARG A 115 -4.56 3.29 -2.77
C ARG A 115 -5.20 2.76 -1.50
N ALA A 116 -5.60 1.49 -1.47
CA ALA A 116 -6.13 0.90 -0.26
C ALA A 116 -5.11 0.89 0.88
N VAL A 117 -3.86 0.51 0.61
CA VAL A 117 -2.79 0.56 1.61
C VAL A 117 -2.59 1.98 2.13
N MET A 118 -2.61 2.99 1.26
CA MET A 118 -2.61 4.40 1.68
C MET A 118 -3.77 4.69 2.64
N HIS A 119 -5.01 4.29 2.31
CA HIS A 119 -6.16 4.47 3.20
C HIS A 119 -6.03 3.74 4.54
N CYS A 120 -5.52 2.51 4.54
CA CYS A 120 -5.25 1.74 5.75
C CYS A 120 -4.21 2.42 6.66
N LEU A 121 -3.19 3.05 6.05
CA LEU A 121 -2.19 3.83 6.77
C LEU A 121 -2.69 5.22 7.17
N ALA A 122 -3.71 5.75 6.51
CA ALA A 122 -4.41 6.98 6.90
C ALA A 122 -5.52 6.71 7.95
N ASP A 123 -5.61 5.48 8.46
CA ASP A 123 -6.64 5.02 9.41
C ASP A 123 -8.08 5.18 8.88
N ASN A 124 -8.23 5.27 7.55
CA ASN A 124 -9.50 5.20 6.84
C ASN A 124 -9.82 3.74 6.49
N THR A 125 -10.11 2.95 7.51
CA THR A 125 -10.42 1.52 7.39
C THR A 125 -11.56 1.22 6.41
N PRO A 126 -12.68 1.98 6.39
CA PRO A 126 -13.76 1.73 5.42
C PRO A 126 -13.31 1.84 3.97
N ALA A 127 -12.58 2.90 3.61
CA ALA A 127 -12.06 3.07 2.25
C ALA A 127 -11.01 2.01 1.89
N CYS A 128 -10.16 1.64 2.85
CA CYS A 128 -9.18 0.57 2.65
C CYS A 128 -9.84 -0.78 2.30
N ILE A 129 -10.84 -1.21 3.08
CA ILE A 129 -11.54 -2.47 2.84
C ILE A 129 -12.32 -2.42 1.52
N ALA A 130 -12.92 -1.28 1.19
CA ALA A 130 -13.65 -1.10 -0.06
C ALA A 130 -12.75 -1.32 -1.29
N ASP A 131 -11.61 -0.64 -1.36
CA ASP A 131 -10.67 -0.78 -2.47
C ASP A 131 -10.06 -2.18 -2.56
N LEU A 132 -9.70 -2.78 -1.42
CA LEU A 132 -9.16 -4.15 -1.39
C LEU A 132 -10.19 -5.20 -1.82
N THR A 133 -11.46 -5.00 -1.46
CA THR A 133 -12.56 -5.87 -1.90
C THR A 133 -12.74 -5.74 -3.41
N GLN A 134 -12.80 -4.51 -3.92
CA GLN A 134 -12.90 -4.26 -5.35
C GLN A 134 -11.73 -4.86 -6.13
N ALA A 135 -10.51 -4.76 -5.61
CA ALA A 135 -9.31 -5.36 -6.20
C ALA A 135 -9.36 -6.90 -6.18
N ASN A 136 -9.89 -7.50 -5.10
CA ASN A 136 -9.98 -8.95 -4.94
C ASN A 136 -11.06 -9.60 -5.81
N ASP A 137 -12.10 -8.83 -6.18
CA ASP A 137 -13.19 -9.27 -7.06
C ASP A 137 -12.81 -9.24 -8.54
N ARG A 138 -11.65 -8.68 -8.88
CA ARG A 138 -11.12 -8.71 -10.25
C ARG A 138 -10.83 -10.15 -10.68
N LYS A 139 -11.05 -10.45 -11.97
CA LYS A 139 -10.77 -11.77 -12.57
C LYS A 139 -9.36 -12.29 -12.24
N THR A 140 -8.38 -11.38 -12.25
CA THR A 140 -6.99 -11.70 -11.89
C THR A 140 -6.80 -11.50 -10.39
N LYS A 141 -7.03 -12.57 -9.62
CA LYS A 141 -6.77 -12.55 -8.18
C LYS A 141 -5.27 -12.45 -7.92
N GLN A 142 -4.89 -11.59 -6.97
CA GLN A 142 -3.51 -11.38 -6.57
C GLN A 142 -3.36 -11.71 -5.10
N ARG A 143 -2.39 -12.57 -4.76
CA ARG A 143 -2.14 -12.97 -3.37
C ARG A 143 -1.92 -11.77 -2.44
N ILE A 144 -1.22 -10.74 -2.92
CA ILE A 144 -0.95 -9.54 -2.13
C ILE A 144 -2.23 -8.80 -1.71
N VAL A 145 -3.25 -8.79 -2.59
CA VAL A 145 -4.53 -8.13 -2.34
C VAL A 145 -5.30 -8.90 -1.28
N ALA A 146 -5.36 -10.22 -1.41
CA ALA A 146 -6.00 -11.09 -0.42
C ALA A 146 -5.35 -10.94 0.97
N GLN A 147 -4.02 -10.89 1.03
CA GLN A 147 -3.28 -10.69 2.28
C GLN A 147 -3.57 -9.32 2.91
N ASN A 148 -3.56 -8.26 2.11
CA ASN A 148 -3.90 -6.93 2.59
C ASN A 148 -5.35 -6.84 3.05
N LEU A 149 -6.29 -7.48 2.35
CA LEU A 149 -7.72 -7.51 2.69
C LEU A 149 -7.97 -8.25 4.01
N GLU A 150 -7.34 -9.41 4.18
CA GLU A 150 -7.40 -10.18 5.43
C GLU A 150 -6.87 -9.35 6.60
N LEU A 151 -5.71 -8.71 6.41
CA LEU A 151 -5.12 -7.84 7.42
C LEU A 151 -6.04 -6.66 7.78
N ALA A 152 -6.59 -5.96 6.78
CA ALA A 152 -7.48 -4.83 6.99
C ALA A 152 -8.74 -5.23 7.76
N LYS A 153 -9.33 -6.39 7.44
CA LYS A 153 -10.52 -6.92 8.14
C LYS A 153 -10.20 -7.34 9.57
N SER A 154 -9.09 -8.04 9.80
CA SER A 154 -8.66 -8.39 11.16
C SER A 154 -8.44 -7.16 12.02
N ARG A 155 -7.79 -6.13 11.47
CA ARG A 155 -7.59 -4.86 12.17
C ARG A 155 -8.90 -4.15 12.52
N ASP A 156 -9.85 -4.09 11.59
CA ASP A 156 -11.18 -3.49 11.82
C ASP A 156 -11.93 -4.17 12.97
N LEU A 157 -11.90 -5.51 13.02
CA LEU A 157 -12.52 -6.30 14.09
C LEU A 157 -11.89 -6.00 15.46
N LEU A 158 -10.57 -5.89 15.53
CA LEU A 158 -9.85 -5.58 16.77
C LEU A 158 -10.13 -4.17 17.29
N THR A 159 -10.40 -3.20 16.40
CA THR A 159 -10.72 -1.82 16.82
C THR A 159 -12.15 -1.61 17.31
N LYS A 160 -13.04 -2.58 17.07
CA LYS A 160 -14.46 -2.51 17.42
C LYS A 160 -14.82 -3.26 18.71
N ASN A 161 -13.91 -4.09 19.22
CA ASN A 161 -14.03 -4.83 20.47
C ASN A 161 -13.30 -4.11 21.61
#